data_AF-X0XTN2-F1
#
_entry.id   AF-X0XTN2-F1
#
_cell.length_a   1.000
_cell.length_b   1.000
_cell.length_c   1.000
_cell.angle_alpha   90.00
_cell.angle_beta   90.00
_cell.angle_gamma   90.00
#
_symmetry.space_group_name_H-M   'P 1'
#
loop_
_entity.id
_entity.type
_entity.pdbx_description
1 polymer ?
#
loop_
_entity_poly.entity_id
_entity_poly.type
_entity_poly.pdbx_seq_one_letter_code
_entity_poly.pdbx_strand_id
1 'polypeptide(L)'
;GARFTNRSRCGNYTQIFTATVEVSGTDMAASQLGLADEMDYQKQECLRELIRDLENTVVNGGQPTSNPEGSGSVRRSMKGVIQHLSTNVFHTGDSGFPTGTGLDEDKINYVLRQIWESSNGNVDLIVVGGFQKRKINAFSANSRTYGANDTTFTDMISIYESDFGVCRIVTTRWMPQDAALLLDSSRISVPPLAGRSFYFKPLASGGDYECGELIGEYTVELRNEAAHGLIRDLSTS
;
A
#
# COMPACT_ATOMS: atom_id res chain seq x y z
N GLY A 1 28.02 -27.25 2.02
CA GLY A 1 28.60 -26.01 2.59
C GLY A 1 27.47 -25.08 2.98
N ALA A 2 27.59 -24.34 4.09
CA ALA A 2 26.57 -23.37 4.49
C ALA A 2 26.39 -22.32 3.38
N ARG A 3 25.15 -22.17 2.90
CA ARG A 3 24.80 -21.25 1.82
C ARG A 3 24.64 -19.87 2.46
N PHE A 4 25.65 -19.02 2.36
CA PHE A 4 25.58 -17.65 2.86
C PHE A 4 24.82 -16.78 1.85
N THR A 5 23.78 -16.09 2.30
CA THR A 5 23.15 -15.00 1.55
C THR A 5 24.04 -13.75 1.68
N ASN A 6 24.49 -13.22 0.54
CA ASN A 6 25.30 -12.00 0.52
C ASN A 6 24.42 -10.80 0.90
N ARG A 7 24.87 -9.97 1.85
CA ARG A 7 24.14 -8.77 2.27
C ARG A 7 24.51 -7.62 1.37
N SER A 8 23.58 -7.15 0.55
CA SER A 8 23.72 -5.93 -0.23
C SER A 8 23.04 -4.75 0.49
N ARG A 9 23.64 -3.56 0.37
CA ARG A 9 23.00 -2.33 0.83
C ARG A 9 22.04 -1.85 -0.24
N CYS A 10 20.77 -1.79 0.09
CA CYS A 10 19.73 -1.13 -0.70
C CYS A 10 19.36 0.21 -0.06
N GLY A 11 18.81 1.13 -0.85
CA GLY A 11 18.37 2.43 -0.36
C GLY A 11 17.09 2.89 -1.06
N ASN A 12 16.40 3.82 -0.43
CA ASN A 12 15.25 4.54 -0.95
C ASN A 12 15.39 6.02 -0.59
N TYR A 13 14.69 6.89 -1.31
CA TYR A 13 14.60 8.31 -0.98
C TYR A 13 13.33 8.57 -0.16
N THR A 14 13.36 9.61 0.65
CA THR A 14 12.15 10.17 1.26
C THR A 14 11.44 11.09 0.26
N GLN A 15 10.13 11.25 0.44
CA GLN A 15 9.29 12.13 -0.35
C GLN A 15 8.53 13.05 0.58
N ILE A 16 8.43 14.32 0.20
CA ILE A 16 7.67 15.33 0.93
C ILE A 16 6.23 15.32 0.44
N PHE A 17 5.31 15.24 1.38
CA PHE A 17 3.87 15.35 1.22
C PHE A 17 3.47 16.68 1.84
N THR A 18 2.76 17.52 1.09
CA THR A 18 2.39 18.86 1.55
C THR A 18 1.02 19.26 1.03
N ALA A 19 0.23 19.90 1.88
CA ALA A 19 -1.04 20.52 1.53
C ALA A 19 -1.12 21.90 2.18
N THR A 20 -1.66 22.88 1.47
CA THR A 20 -1.86 24.24 2.01
C THR A 20 -3.27 24.34 2.57
N VAL A 21 -3.40 24.99 3.72
CA VAL A 21 -4.67 25.29 4.37
C VAL A 21 -4.79 26.81 4.48
N GLU A 22 -5.90 27.35 4.00
CA GLU A 22 -6.21 28.78 4.05
C GLU A 22 -7.67 28.97 4.41
N VAL A 23 -7.96 29.88 5.34
CA VAL A 23 -9.32 30.23 5.77
C VAL A 23 -9.43 31.75 5.83
N SER A 24 -10.46 32.31 5.17
CA SER A 24 -10.68 33.76 5.15
C SER A 24 -11.16 34.28 6.52
N GLY A 25 -10.85 35.54 6.84
CA GLY A 25 -11.32 36.19 8.07
C GLY A 25 -12.84 36.24 8.18
N THR A 26 -13.54 36.35 7.04
CA THR A 26 -15.01 36.30 6.99
C THR A 26 -15.53 34.90 7.32
N ASP A 27 -14.89 33.84 6.85
CA ASP A 27 -15.29 32.46 7.16
C ASP A 27 -15.02 32.09 8.62
N MET A 28 -13.93 32.61 9.19
CA MET A 28 -13.66 32.46 10.64
C MET A 28 -14.68 33.21 11.50
N ALA A 29 -15.12 34.40 11.05
CA ALA A 29 -16.14 35.19 11.75
C ALA A 29 -17.56 34.63 11.56
N ALA A 30 -17.81 33.91 10.45
CA ALA A 30 -19.07 33.25 10.18
C ALA A 30 -19.19 32.00 11.06
N SER A 31 -20.17 31.98 11.97
CA SER A 31 -20.50 30.77 12.72
C SER A 31 -21.07 29.71 11.76
N GLN A 32 -20.23 28.80 11.29
CA GLN A 32 -20.69 27.67 10.47
C GLN A 32 -21.55 26.70 11.30
N LEU A 33 -22.67 26.26 10.74
CA LEU A 33 -23.55 25.30 11.42
C LEU A 33 -22.88 23.93 11.48
N GLY A 34 -22.56 23.46 12.69
CA GLY A 34 -22.03 22.11 12.92
C GLY A 34 -20.50 22.00 12.93
N LEU A 35 -19.77 23.12 12.79
CA LEU A 35 -18.32 23.17 12.93
C LEU A 35 -17.95 24.12 14.08
N ALA A 36 -17.04 23.67 14.96
CA ALA A 36 -16.55 24.48 16.07
C ALA A 36 -15.44 25.43 15.62
N ASP A 37 -14.62 25.01 14.66
CA ASP A 37 -13.51 25.78 14.07
C ASP A 37 -13.24 25.29 12.64
N GLU A 38 -13.42 26.18 11.67
CA GLU A 38 -13.20 25.90 10.24
C GLU A 38 -11.73 25.57 9.95
N MET A 39 -10.81 26.25 10.61
CA MET A 39 -9.37 26.07 10.39
C MET A 39 -8.91 24.69 10.85
N ASP A 40 -9.41 24.22 11.99
CA ASP A 40 -9.12 22.86 12.45
C ASP A 40 -9.81 21.79 11.60
N TYR A 41 -11.00 22.07 11.06
CA TYR A 41 -11.67 21.18 10.12
C TYR A 41 -10.84 20.99 8.84
N GLN A 42 -10.40 22.10 8.22
CA GLN A 42 -9.58 22.05 7.01
C GLN A 42 -8.24 21.34 7.24
N LYS A 43 -7.58 21.57 8.39
CA LYS A 43 -6.36 20.81 8.77
C LYS A 43 -6.61 19.30 8.80
N GLN A 44 -7.74 18.85 9.34
CA GLN A 44 -8.08 17.43 9.42
C GLN A 44 -8.38 16.82 8.05
N GLU A 45 -9.12 17.53 7.19
CA GLU A 45 -9.41 17.04 5.83
C GLU A 45 -8.11 16.92 5.02
N CYS A 46 -7.27 17.96 5.02
CA CYS A 46 -5.96 17.92 4.35
C CYS A 46 -5.06 16.81 4.93
N LEU A 47 -5.08 16.55 6.23
CA LEU A 47 -4.32 15.44 6.80
C LEU A 47 -4.81 14.08 6.29
N ARG A 48 -6.12 13.89 6.18
CA ARG A 48 -6.68 12.65 5.61
C ARG A 48 -6.33 12.49 4.14
N GLU A 49 -6.31 13.59 3.38
CA GLU A 49 -5.84 13.61 1.99
C GLU A 49 -4.38 13.19 1.90
N LEU A 50 -3.48 13.82 2.68
CA LEU A 50 -2.06 13.47 2.68
C LEU A 50 -1.79 12.02 3.11
N ILE A 51 -2.58 11.47 4.04
CA ILE A 51 -2.47 10.05 4.42
C ILE A 51 -2.92 9.14 3.27
N ARG A 52 -3.97 9.50 2.51
CA ARG A 52 -4.40 8.74 1.33
C ARG A 52 -3.37 8.79 0.22
N ASP A 53 -2.75 9.95 0.00
CA ASP A 53 -1.66 10.11 -0.97
C ASP A 53 -0.43 9.31 -0.55
N LEU A 54 -0.11 9.31 0.75
CA LEU A 54 0.95 8.47 1.30
C LEU A 54 0.64 6.99 1.07
N GLU A 55 -0.58 6.52 1.34
CA GLU A 55 -1.00 5.14 1.09
C GLU A 55 -0.80 4.73 -0.39
N ASN A 56 -1.27 5.56 -1.31
CA ASN A 56 -1.08 5.34 -2.75
C ASN A 56 0.42 5.28 -3.10
N THR A 57 1.21 6.21 -2.58
CA THR A 57 2.65 6.30 -2.86
C THR A 57 3.42 5.14 -2.23
N VAL A 58 2.99 4.61 -1.08
CA VAL A 58 3.58 3.41 -0.48
C VAL A 58 3.43 2.21 -1.40
N VAL A 59 2.28 2.05 -2.05
CA VAL A 59 2.02 0.93 -2.97
C VAL A 59 2.67 1.16 -4.34
N ASN A 60 2.36 2.30 -4.97
CA ASN A 60 2.63 2.60 -6.38
C ASN A 60 3.77 3.60 -6.61
N GLY A 61 4.41 4.09 -5.55
CA GLY A 61 5.47 5.09 -5.64
C GLY A 61 6.55 4.73 -6.66
N GLY A 62 6.87 5.70 -7.51
CA GLY A 62 7.82 5.55 -8.60
C GLY A 62 9.04 6.44 -8.39
N GLN A 63 10.20 5.85 -8.15
CA GLN A 63 11.48 6.54 -8.21
C GLN A 63 12.01 6.51 -9.66
N PRO A 64 12.35 7.66 -10.25
CA PRO A 64 13.02 7.72 -11.54
C PRO A 64 14.33 6.94 -11.56
N THR A 65 14.60 6.26 -12.67
CA THR A 65 15.88 5.55 -12.88
C THR A 65 17.05 6.51 -13.08
N SER A 66 16.79 7.68 -13.67
CA SER A 66 17.75 8.79 -13.80
C SER A 66 17.42 9.92 -12.81
N ASN A 67 18.45 10.47 -12.15
CA ASN A 67 18.38 11.58 -11.20
C ASN A 67 17.35 11.36 -10.06
N PRO A 68 17.44 10.25 -9.32
CA PRO A 68 16.48 9.94 -8.28
C PRO A 68 16.45 10.93 -7.12
N GLU A 69 17.52 11.72 -6.94
CA GLU A 69 17.61 12.83 -6.01
C GLU A 69 16.73 14.03 -6.39
N GLY A 70 16.18 14.05 -7.61
CA GLY A 70 15.41 15.17 -8.16
C GLY A 70 16.28 16.25 -8.80
N SER A 71 15.65 17.34 -9.23
CA SER A 71 16.31 18.54 -9.77
C SER A 71 15.50 19.79 -9.45
N GLY A 72 15.96 20.97 -9.89
CA GLY A 72 15.20 22.21 -9.72
C GLY A 72 13.79 22.20 -10.33
N SER A 73 13.53 21.32 -11.32
CA SER A 73 12.22 21.17 -11.98
C SER A 73 11.55 19.82 -11.71
N VAL A 74 12.27 18.84 -11.13
CA VAL A 74 11.77 17.49 -10.88
C VAL A 74 11.80 17.22 -9.39
N ARG A 75 10.63 16.96 -8.81
CA ARG A 75 10.53 16.61 -7.39
C ARG A 75 11.15 15.24 -7.15
N ARG A 76 11.84 15.09 -6.02
CA ARG A 76 12.29 13.80 -5.51
C ARG A 76 11.08 12.96 -5.09
N SER A 77 11.04 11.71 -5.53
CA SER A 77 10.00 10.74 -5.18
C SER A 77 10.58 9.50 -4.53
N MET A 78 9.77 8.85 -3.68
CA MET A 78 10.14 7.59 -3.05
C MET A 78 9.75 6.40 -3.92
N LYS A 79 10.49 5.31 -3.80
CA LYS A 79 10.17 4.02 -4.37
C LYS A 79 9.10 3.33 -3.53
N GLY A 80 7.99 2.93 -4.15
CA GLY A 80 6.91 2.18 -3.53
C GLY A 80 7.17 0.66 -3.52
N VAL A 81 6.34 -0.09 -2.81
CA VAL A 81 6.48 -1.54 -2.62
C VAL A 81 6.50 -2.28 -3.95
N ILE A 82 5.57 -1.97 -4.88
CA ILE A 82 5.51 -2.68 -6.17
C ILE A 82 6.81 -2.52 -6.96
N GLN A 83 7.34 -1.30 -7.05
CA GLN A 83 8.58 -1.04 -7.79
C GLN A 83 9.80 -1.67 -7.09
N HIS A 84 9.73 -1.91 -5.77
CA HIS A 84 10.79 -2.60 -5.04
C HIS A 84 10.95 -4.05 -5.46
N LEU A 85 9.86 -4.72 -5.86
CA LEU A 85 9.86 -6.15 -6.19
C LEU A 85 10.48 -6.42 -7.56
N SER A 86 11.28 -7.49 -7.62
CA SER A 86 11.95 -7.96 -8.83
C SER A 86 12.20 -9.46 -8.85
N THR A 87 12.41 -10.09 -7.69
CA THR A 87 12.75 -11.52 -7.62
C THR A 87 11.51 -12.39 -7.80
N ASN A 88 10.44 -12.07 -7.07
CA ASN A 88 9.21 -12.86 -7.04
C ASN A 88 8.07 -12.08 -7.70
N VAL A 89 8.25 -11.73 -8.97
CA VAL A 89 7.22 -11.08 -9.78
C VAL A 89 6.76 -12.07 -10.84
N PHE A 90 5.50 -12.46 -10.76
CA PHE A 90 4.89 -13.46 -11.62
C PHE A 90 3.79 -12.82 -12.48
N HIS A 91 3.77 -13.13 -13.77
CA HIS A 91 2.77 -12.68 -14.71
C HIS A 91 1.92 -13.86 -15.16
N THR A 92 0.65 -13.63 -15.45
CA THR A 92 -0.18 -14.69 -16.05
C THR A 92 0.40 -15.07 -17.41
N GLY A 93 0.55 -16.38 -17.64
CA GLY A 93 1.20 -16.91 -18.86
C GLY A 93 2.71 -17.14 -18.75
N ASP A 94 3.35 -16.78 -17.62
CA ASP A 94 4.75 -17.16 -17.37
C ASP A 94 4.94 -18.68 -17.37
N SER A 95 6.10 -19.12 -17.86
CA SER A 95 6.44 -20.55 -17.88
C SER A 95 6.55 -21.10 -16.46
N GLY A 96 5.80 -22.17 -16.16
CA GLY A 96 5.77 -22.80 -14.84
C GLY A 96 4.79 -22.15 -13.85
N PHE A 97 4.23 -20.98 -14.16
CA PHE A 97 3.16 -20.38 -13.38
C PHE A 97 1.81 -21.03 -13.72
N PRO A 98 0.86 -21.18 -12.76
CA PRO A 98 -0.43 -21.79 -13.04
C PRO A 98 -1.19 -21.09 -14.17
N THR A 99 -1.80 -21.88 -15.05
CA THR A 99 -2.43 -21.40 -16.28
C THR A 99 -3.69 -20.56 -16.03
N GLY A 100 -4.11 -19.80 -17.05
CA GLY A 100 -5.30 -18.94 -16.99
C GLY A 100 -5.01 -17.57 -16.37
N THR A 101 -5.90 -16.61 -16.64
CA THR A 101 -5.71 -15.21 -16.24
C THR A 101 -6.44 -14.85 -14.95
N GLY A 102 -7.38 -15.66 -14.49
CA GLY A 102 -8.08 -15.43 -13.21
C GLY A 102 -7.17 -15.69 -12.02
N LEU A 103 -7.35 -14.91 -10.95
CA LEU A 103 -6.78 -15.23 -9.65
C LEU A 103 -7.51 -16.45 -9.07
N ASP A 104 -6.75 -17.50 -8.78
CA ASP A 104 -7.20 -18.74 -8.17
C ASP A 104 -6.26 -19.15 -7.03
N GLU A 105 -6.67 -20.18 -6.30
CA GLU A 105 -5.95 -20.68 -5.14
C GLU A 105 -4.57 -21.27 -5.52
N ASP A 106 -4.49 -21.92 -6.68
CA ASP A 106 -3.24 -22.49 -7.20
C ASP A 106 -2.18 -21.41 -7.42
N LYS A 107 -2.54 -20.24 -7.96
CA LYS A 107 -1.61 -19.10 -8.14
C LYS A 107 -1.11 -18.56 -6.80
N ILE A 108 -1.98 -18.41 -5.80
CA ILE A 108 -1.55 -17.93 -4.48
C ILE A 108 -0.59 -18.93 -3.84
N ASN A 109 -0.95 -20.21 -3.79
CA ASN A 109 -0.10 -21.25 -3.21
C ASN A 109 1.22 -21.41 -3.95
N TYR A 110 1.23 -21.28 -5.28
CA TYR A 110 2.45 -21.28 -6.06
C TYR A 110 3.40 -20.16 -5.62
N VAL A 111 2.91 -18.92 -5.50
CA VAL A 111 3.75 -17.79 -5.09
C VAL A 111 4.24 -17.93 -3.65
N LEU A 112 3.36 -18.35 -2.72
CA LEU A 112 3.74 -18.61 -1.33
C LEU A 112 4.84 -19.66 -1.24
N ARG A 113 4.72 -20.75 -2.00
CA ARG A 113 5.76 -21.77 -2.12
C ARG A 113 7.07 -21.22 -2.66
N GLN A 114 7.02 -20.44 -3.75
CA GLN A 114 8.23 -19.86 -4.34
C GLN A 114 8.96 -18.91 -3.36
N ILE A 115 8.21 -18.11 -2.60
CA ILE A 115 8.78 -17.24 -1.55
C ILE A 115 9.40 -18.08 -0.42
N TRP A 116 8.71 -19.14 0.01
CA TRP A 116 9.20 -20.05 1.04
C TRP A 116 10.51 -20.73 0.62
N GLU A 117 10.57 -21.26 -0.61
CA GLU A 117 11.75 -21.93 -1.17
C GLU A 117 12.93 -20.95 -1.41
N SER A 118 12.65 -19.72 -1.85
CA SER A 118 13.69 -18.76 -2.24
C SER A 118 14.28 -17.95 -1.07
N SER A 119 13.47 -17.65 -0.06
CA SER A 119 13.78 -16.62 0.95
C SER A 119 13.50 -17.05 2.38
N ASN A 120 12.86 -18.21 2.60
CA ASN A 120 12.34 -18.63 3.90
C ASN A 120 11.52 -17.50 4.56
N GLY A 121 10.79 -16.74 3.74
CA GLY A 121 9.92 -15.66 4.15
C GLY A 121 8.62 -16.21 4.73
N ASN A 122 8.10 -15.56 5.76
CA ASN A 122 6.79 -15.89 6.32
C ASN A 122 5.79 -14.84 5.84
N VAL A 123 5.14 -15.14 4.71
CA VAL A 123 4.11 -14.25 4.16
C VAL A 123 2.89 -14.33 5.04
N ASP A 124 2.50 -13.19 5.61
CA ASP A 124 1.38 -13.06 6.55
C ASP A 124 0.32 -12.05 6.07
N LEU A 125 0.55 -11.40 4.92
CA LEU A 125 -0.29 -10.33 4.40
C LEU A 125 -0.48 -10.45 2.89
N ILE A 126 -1.74 -10.56 2.46
CA ILE A 126 -2.13 -10.46 1.04
C ILE A 126 -2.85 -9.13 0.86
N VAL A 127 -2.35 -8.28 -0.04
CA VAL A 127 -2.94 -6.98 -0.38
C VAL A 127 -3.49 -7.02 -1.80
N VAL A 128 -4.78 -6.70 -1.96
CA VAL A 128 -5.49 -6.80 -3.24
C VAL A 128 -6.44 -5.62 -3.46
N GLY A 129 -6.77 -5.37 -4.72
CA GLY A 129 -7.88 -4.51 -5.11
C GLY A 129 -9.25 -5.20 -4.96
N GLY A 130 -10.33 -4.43 -5.07
CA GLY A 130 -11.69 -4.94 -4.87
C GLY A 130 -12.09 -6.10 -5.81
N PHE A 131 -11.66 -6.06 -7.08
CA PHE A 131 -11.97 -7.14 -8.04
C PHE A 131 -11.31 -8.46 -7.62
N GLN A 132 -10.01 -8.46 -7.35
CA GLN A 132 -9.28 -9.65 -6.92
C GLN A 132 -9.76 -10.14 -5.55
N LYS A 133 -10.17 -9.22 -4.65
CA LYS A 133 -10.78 -9.59 -3.38
C LYS A 133 -12.04 -10.44 -3.56
N ARG A 134 -12.88 -10.13 -4.56
CA ARG A 134 -14.07 -10.93 -4.88
C ARG A 134 -13.71 -12.32 -5.41
N LYS A 135 -12.63 -12.43 -6.19
CA LYS A 135 -12.13 -13.74 -6.65
C LYS A 135 -11.64 -14.59 -5.48
N ILE A 136 -10.91 -13.99 -4.53
CA ILE A 136 -10.48 -14.69 -3.31
C ILE A 136 -11.66 -15.18 -2.48
N ASN A 137 -12.70 -14.37 -2.29
CA ASN A 137 -13.89 -14.81 -1.55
C ASN A 137 -14.57 -16.03 -2.22
N ALA A 138 -14.48 -16.14 -3.54
CA ALA A 138 -15.01 -17.30 -4.27
C ALA A 138 -14.23 -18.60 -4.06
N PHE A 139 -13.01 -18.58 -3.49
CA PHE A 139 -12.23 -19.80 -3.23
C PHE A 139 -12.96 -20.73 -2.26
N SER A 140 -13.61 -20.17 -1.24
CA SER A 140 -14.39 -20.93 -0.25
C SER A 140 -15.69 -21.50 -0.81
N ALA A 141 -16.14 -21.10 -2.01
CA ALA A 141 -17.40 -21.60 -2.57
C ALA A 141 -17.42 -23.13 -2.77
N ASN A 142 -16.25 -23.76 -2.91
CA ASN A 142 -16.12 -25.22 -3.11
C ASN A 142 -16.11 -26.04 -1.80
N SER A 143 -15.95 -25.42 -0.62
CA SER A 143 -15.83 -26.11 0.67
C SER A 143 -16.98 -25.82 1.66
N ARG A 144 -18.05 -25.16 1.21
CA ARG A 144 -19.17 -24.81 2.08
C ARG A 144 -19.99 -26.03 2.49
N THR A 145 -19.92 -26.38 3.77
CA THR A 145 -20.96 -27.17 4.42
C THR A 145 -22.05 -26.20 4.88
N TYR A 146 -23.22 -26.27 4.26
CA TYR A 146 -24.37 -25.42 4.60
C TYR A 146 -24.96 -25.84 5.96
N GLY A 147 -25.06 -24.89 6.90
CA GLY A 147 -25.94 -24.99 8.06
C GLY A 147 -27.33 -24.48 7.69
N ALA A 148 -28.39 -25.23 7.99
CA ALA A 148 -29.77 -24.96 7.56
C ALA A 148 -30.43 -23.66 8.11
N ASN A 149 -29.70 -22.82 8.85
CA ASN A 149 -30.26 -21.67 9.58
C ASN A 149 -29.57 -20.32 9.29
N ASP A 150 -28.62 -20.22 8.35
CA ASP A 150 -27.98 -18.94 8.06
C ASP A 150 -28.81 -18.09 7.09
N THR A 151 -29.45 -17.04 7.62
CA THR A 151 -30.20 -16.02 6.87
C THR A 151 -29.32 -14.86 6.39
N THR A 152 -28.02 -14.90 6.65
CA THR A 152 -27.05 -13.87 6.23
C THR A 152 -25.88 -14.49 5.46
N PHE A 153 -25.66 -14.04 4.24
CA PHE A 153 -24.56 -14.48 3.40
C PHE A 153 -23.31 -13.65 3.71
N THR A 154 -22.54 -14.07 4.73
CA THR A 154 -21.33 -13.34 5.16
C THR A 154 -20.09 -13.95 4.50
N ASP A 155 -19.91 -13.67 3.21
CA ASP A 155 -18.79 -14.21 2.42
C ASP A 155 -17.55 -13.31 2.47
N MET A 156 -17.03 -13.09 3.68
CA MET A 156 -15.88 -12.22 3.89
C MET A 156 -14.70 -13.02 4.44
N ILE A 157 -13.90 -13.59 3.53
CA ILE A 157 -12.66 -14.28 3.88
C ILE A 157 -11.63 -13.23 4.34
N SER A 158 -11.43 -13.02 5.63
CA SER A 158 -10.41 -12.09 6.14
C SER A 158 -9.03 -12.74 6.26
N ILE A 159 -8.98 -14.06 6.33
CA ILE A 159 -7.78 -14.88 6.56
C ILE A 159 -7.76 -16.00 5.54
N TYR A 160 -6.59 -16.23 4.93
CA TYR A 160 -6.29 -17.34 4.05
C TYR A 160 -5.25 -18.23 4.72
N GLU A 161 -5.56 -19.50 4.92
CA GLU A 161 -4.64 -20.48 5.50
C GLU A 161 -4.13 -21.38 4.39
N SER A 162 -2.81 -21.48 4.28
CA SER A 162 -2.10 -22.32 3.31
C SER A 162 -1.09 -23.20 4.01
N ASP A 163 -0.55 -24.18 3.30
CA ASP A 163 0.55 -25.03 3.79
C ASP A 163 1.82 -24.23 4.14
N PHE A 164 1.95 -22.99 3.64
CA PHE A 164 3.11 -22.12 3.82
C PHE A 164 2.91 -21.02 4.87
N GLY A 165 1.72 -20.94 5.47
CA GLY A 165 1.40 -19.95 6.50
C GLY A 165 -0.01 -19.38 6.42
N VAL A 166 -0.32 -18.52 7.38
CA VAL A 166 -1.61 -17.85 7.52
C VAL A 166 -1.48 -16.40 7.07
N CYS A 167 -2.21 -16.03 6.04
CA CYS A 167 -2.21 -14.72 5.43
C CYS A 167 -3.47 -13.94 5.76
N ARG A 168 -3.35 -12.76 6.35
CA ARG A 168 -4.45 -11.80 6.44
C ARG A 168 -4.64 -11.11 5.10
N ILE A 169 -5.89 -10.97 4.65
CA ILE A 169 -6.20 -10.28 3.40
C ILE A 169 -6.62 -8.84 3.70
N VAL A 170 -5.89 -7.88 3.14
CA VAL A 170 -6.21 -6.44 3.19
C VAL A 170 -6.63 -5.98 1.80
N THR A 171 -7.70 -5.20 1.75
CA THR A 171 -8.17 -4.60 0.51
C THR A 171 -7.86 -3.11 0.53
N THR A 172 -7.23 -2.60 -0.53
CA THR A 172 -7.03 -1.17 -0.74
C THR A 172 -7.40 -0.79 -2.17
N ARG A 173 -7.87 0.44 -2.36
CA ARG A 173 -8.23 0.99 -3.68
C ARG A 173 -7.01 1.29 -4.54
N TRP A 174 -5.83 1.42 -3.93
CA TRP A 174 -4.61 1.80 -4.63
C TRP A 174 -3.89 0.61 -5.26
N MET A 175 -4.26 -0.62 -4.91
CA MET A 175 -3.72 -1.79 -5.61
C MET A 175 -4.18 -1.79 -7.07
N PRO A 176 -3.26 -1.97 -8.03
CA PRO A 176 -3.65 -2.19 -9.43
C PRO A 176 -4.67 -3.33 -9.57
N GLN A 177 -5.67 -3.13 -10.42
CA GLN A 177 -6.81 -4.07 -10.51
C GLN A 177 -6.39 -5.47 -10.98
N ASP A 178 -5.31 -5.56 -11.74
CA ASP A 178 -4.69 -6.75 -12.32
C ASP A 178 -3.63 -7.41 -11.41
N ALA A 179 -3.55 -7.01 -10.13
CA ALA A 179 -2.48 -7.43 -9.25
C ALA A 179 -2.92 -7.97 -7.89
N ALA A 180 -2.07 -8.85 -7.34
CA ALA A 180 -2.14 -9.32 -5.96
C ALA A 180 -0.74 -9.29 -5.35
N LEU A 181 -0.62 -8.67 -4.19
CA LEU A 181 0.64 -8.46 -3.49
C LEU A 181 0.69 -9.36 -2.25
N LEU A 182 1.79 -10.08 -2.07
CA LEU A 182 2.02 -11.03 -0.98
C LEU A 182 3.24 -10.57 -0.19
N LEU A 183 3.05 -10.26 1.10
CA LEU A 183 4.05 -9.57 1.91
C LEU A 183 4.31 -10.29 3.24
N ASP A 184 5.57 -10.27 3.68
CA ASP A 184 5.97 -10.45 5.08
C ASP A 184 5.92 -9.08 5.79
N SER A 185 4.90 -8.85 6.60
CA SER A 185 4.65 -7.56 7.25
C SER A 185 5.76 -7.16 8.23
N SER A 186 6.53 -8.12 8.76
CA SER A 186 7.65 -7.85 9.68
C SER A 186 8.84 -7.17 8.99
N ARG A 187 8.86 -7.14 7.65
CA ARG A 187 9.96 -6.65 6.83
C ARG A 187 9.64 -5.36 6.08
N ILE A 188 8.47 -4.78 6.32
CA ILE A 188 8.03 -3.53 5.68
C ILE A 188 7.74 -2.48 6.75
N SER A 189 8.23 -1.28 6.52
CA SER A 189 7.91 -0.12 7.35
C SER A 189 7.74 1.13 6.50
N VAL A 190 6.98 2.10 7.01
CA VAL A 190 6.79 3.42 6.38
C VAL A 190 7.25 4.50 7.37
N PRO A 191 8.57 4.66 7.59
CA PRO A 191 9.07 5.63 8.55
C PRO A 191 9.03 7.06 8.00
N PRO A 192 8.74 8.07 8.85
CA PRO A 192 9.03 9.45 8.52
C PRO A 192 10.53 9.73 8.57
N LEU A 193 11.00 10.75 7.84
CA LEU A 193 12.31 11.32 8.10
C LEU A 193 12.33 11.88 9.53
N ALA A 194 13.45 11.69 10.25
CA ALA A 194 13.54 12.05 11.66
C ALA A 194 13.12 13.51 11.90
N GLY A 195 12.11 13.71 12.77
CA GLY A 195 11.55 15.02 13.08
C GLY A 195 10.63 15.63 12.00
N ARG A 196 10.23 14.85 10.98
CA ARG A 196 9.38 15.30 9.86
C ARG A 196 8.17 14.39 9.62
N SER A 197 7.64 13.77 10.67
CA SER A 197 6.27 13.22 10.65
C SER A 197 5.26 14.33 10.37
N PHE A 198 4.06 14.01 9.90
CA PHE A 198 3.04 15.03 9.61
C PHE A 198 2.86 16.06 10.75
N TYR A 199 3.01 17.33 10.41
CA TYR A 199 2.83 18.46 11.31
C TYR A 199 2.29 19.67 10.55
N PHE A 200 1.56 20.53 11.27
CA PHE A 200 1.08 21.80 10.74
C PHE A 200 2.11 22.90 11.01
N LYS A 201 2.44 23.68 9.99
CA LYS A 201 3.32 24.83 10.06
C LYS A 201 2.52 26.09 9.68
N PRO A 202 2.26 26.99 10.64
CA PRO A 202 1.65 28.28 10.34
C PRO A 202 2.52 29.08 9.36
N LEU A 203 1.89 29.73 8.39
CA LEU A 203 2.51 30.66 7.46
C LEU A 203 2.06 32.08 7.79
N ALA A 204 2.75 33.08 7.23
CA ALA A 204 2.32 34.46 7.40
C ALA A 204 0.96 34.68 6.72
N SER A 205 0.03 35.31 7.42
CA SER A 205 -1.22 35.80 6.85
C SER A 205 -0.96 36.94 5.86
N GLY A 206 -1.73 37.00 4.77
CA GLY A 206 -1.61 38.04 3.74
C GLY A 206 -2.95 38.69 3.42
N GLY A 207 -3.26 39.85 3.98
CA GLY A 207 -4.63 40.39 3.90
C GLY A 207 -5.52 39.78 5.00
N ASP A 208 -6.78 39.50 4.71
CA ASP A 208 -7.77 39.02 5.69
C ASP A 208 -8.00 37.50 5.60
N TYR A 209 -6.94 36.72 5.88
CA TYR A 209 -7.01 35.26 6.00
C TYR A 209 -5.93 34.71 6.95
N GLU A 210 -6.17 33.52 7.50
CA GLU A 210 -5.15 32.69 8.13
C GLU A 210 -4.66 31.61 7.15
N CYS A 211 -3.36 31.35 7.14
CA CYS A 211 -2.73 30.40 6.22
C CYS A 211 -1.70 29.51 6.94
N GLY A 212 -1.60 28.26 6.53
CA GLY A 212 -0.51 27.37 6.92
C GLY A 212 -0.35 26.20 5.96
N GLU A 213 0.68 25.39 6.20
CA GLU A 213 0.96 24.19 5.43
C GLU A 213 1.03 22.97 6.34
N LEU A 214 0.40 21.87 5.92
CA LEU A 214 0.57 20.56 6.53
C LEU A 214 1.68 19.85 5.77
N ILE A 215 2.75 19.46 6.45
CA ILE A 215 3.93 18.84 5.84
C ILE A 215 4.25 17.52 6.53
N GLY A 216 4.59 16.50 5.75
CA GLY A 216 5.22 15.28 6.22
C GLY A 216 6.25 14.77 5.21
N GLU A 217 7.26 14.05 5.67
CA GLU A 217 8.27 13.47 4.80
C GLU A 217 8.48 12.00 5.17
N TYR A 218 8.21 11.11 4.23
CA TYR A 218 8.14 9.66 4.46
C TYR A 218 8.91 8.87 3.40
N THR A 219 9.23 7.63 3.70
CA THR A 219 9.79 6.65 2.75
C THR A 219 9.22 5.26 3.01
N VAL A 220 9.47 4.31 2.11
CA VAL A 220 9.22 2.88 2.33
C VAL A 220 10.55 2.19 2.63
N GLU A 221 10.59 1.51 3.77
CA GLU A 221 11.66 0.58 4.11
C GLU A 221 11.18 -0.84 3.82
N LEU A 222 11.77 -1.48 2.80
CA LEU A 222 11.49 -2.86 2.42
C LEU A 222 12.76 -3.70 2.58
N ARG A 223 12.71 -4.66 3.51
CA ARG A 223 13.84 -5.53 3.86
C ARG A 223 13.68 -6.89 3.21
N ASN A 224 14.76 -7.41 2.63
CA ASN A 224 14.77 -8.71 1.97
C ASN A 224 13.64 -8.87 0.94
N GLU A 225 13.80 -8.23 -0.21
CA GLU A 225 12.82 -8.19 -1.30
C GLU A 225 12.26 -9.56 -1.68
N ALA A 226 13.09 -10.60 -1.69
CA ALA A 226 12.67 -11.97 -1.99
C ALA A 226 11.72 -12.59 -0.94
N ALA A 227 11.48 -11.96 0.22
CA ALA A 227 10.46 -12.41 1.18
C ALA A 227 9.04 -11.93 0.82
N HIS A 228 8.90 -11.20 -0.27
CA HIS A 228 7.64 -10.71 -0.79
C HIS A 228 7.41 -11.27 -2.19
N GLY A 229 6.21 -11.11 -2.73
CA GLY A 229 5.90 -11.46 -4.11
C GLY A 229 4.72 -10.68 -4.66
N LEU A 230 4.63 -10.67 -5.98
CA LEU A 230 3.63 -9.92 -6.72
C LEU A 230 3.14 -10.76 -7.90
N ILE A 231 1.84 -10.85 -8.05
CA ILE A 231 1.18 -11.39 -9.24
C ILE A 231 0.68 -10.21 -10.07
N ARG A 232 0.90 -10.27 -11.38
CA ARG A 232 0.50 -9.26 -12.38
C ARG A 232 -0.30 -9.90 -13.51
N ASP A 233 -0.94 -9.05 -14.31
CA ASP A 233 -1.73 -9.42 -15.49
C ASP A 233 -2.91 -10.36 -15.17
N LEU A 234 -3.48 -10.23 -13.97
CA LEU A 234 -4.70 -10.94 -13.61
C LEU A 234 -5.90 -10.34 -14.36
N SER A 235 -6.89 -11.18 -14.68
CA SER A 235 -8.15 -10.73 -15.26
C SER A 235 -8.78 -9.67 -14.36
N THR A 236 -9.32 -8.62 -14.98
CA THR A 236 -9.99 -7.50 -14.30
C THR A 236 -11.49 -7.45 -14.60
N SER A 237 -12.00 -8.44 -15.33
CA SER A 237 -13.41 -8.65 -15.70
C SER A 237 -13.83 -10.11 -15.50
#